data_AF-A0A921KLD2-F1
#
_entry.id   AF-A0A921KLD2-F1
#
_cell.length_a   1.000
_cell.length_b   1.000
_cell.length_c   1.000
_cell.angle_alpha   90.00
_cell.angle_beta   90.00
_cell.angle_gamma   90.00
#
_symmetry.space_group_name_H-M   'P 1'
#
loop_
_entity.id
_entity.type
_entity.pdbx_description
1 polymer ?
#
loop_
_entity_poly.entity_id
_entity_poly.type
_entity_poly.pdbx_seq_one_letter_code
_entity_poly.pdbx_strand_id
1 'polypeptide(L)'
;MLYIGNFSYNDDADSKDNYCLMPCVVEAASADEAMEKFATHFHEVRKNSDLLDGAHEIYLDSLAELEAAPTEPVICQWQKIVPAMDGLCSVTSALPVVDEESDFANAYAWGDDEDEHDHEHDGDHDDVSFEDIDEDDLVESDPFLLF
;
A
#
# COMPACT_ATOMS: atom_id res chain seq x y z
N MET A 1 -4.15 13.71 14.88
CA MET A 1 -4.27 13.19 13.49
C MET A 1 -4.61 11.72 13.55
N LEU A 2 -5.19 11.18 12.48
CA LEU A 2 -5.35 9.74 12.29
C LEU A 2 -4.19 9.24 11.43
N TYR A 3 -3.59 8.13 11.84
CA TYR A 3 -2.51 7.46 11.11
C TYR A 3 -2.98 6.08 10.69
N ILE A 4 -2.83 5.75 9.41
CA ILE A 4 -3.05 4.41 8.86
C ILE A 4 -1.68 3.84 8.50
N GLY A 5 -1.21 2.88 9.31
CA GLY A 5 -0.02 2.10 9.02
C GLY A 5 -0.40 0.83 8.29
N ASN A 6 0.15 0.65 7.09
CA ASN A 6 -0.03 -0.57 6.30
C ASN A 6 1.17 -1.47 6.58
N PHE A 7 0.93 -2.57 7.29
CA PHE A 7 1.98 -3.49 7.69
C PHE A 7 1.88 -4.80 6.93
N SER A 8 3.03 -5.45 6.73
CA SER A 8 3.09 -6.78 6.14
C SER A 8 4.05 -7.69 6.90
N TYR A 9 3.85 -8.99 6.77
CA TYR A 9 4.81 -10.00 7.24
C TYR A 9 4.68 -11.29 6.42
N ASN A 10 5.75 -12.08 6.40
CA ASN A 10 5.72 -13.44 5.89
C ASN A 10 5.37 -14.39 7.03
N ASP A 11 4.36 -15.23 6.83
CA ASP A 11 3.96 -16.22 7.83
C ASP A 11 4.89 -17.44 7.74
N ASP A 12 5.90 -17.49 8.63
CA ASP A 12 6.86 -18.60 8.71
C ASP A 12 6.22 -19.93 9.16
N ALA A 13 5.00 -19.89 9.70
CA ALA A 13 4.27 -21.09 10.11
C ALA A 13 3.50 -21.73 8.95
N ASP A 14 3.28 -21.01 7.84
CA ASP A 14 2.63 -21.57 6.65
C ASP A 14 3.64 -21.95 5.55
N SER A 15 3.61 -23.23 5.19
CA SER A 15 4.41 -23.84 4.12
C SER A 15 4.12 -23.33 2.69
N LYS A 16 3.16 -22.43 2.49
CA LYS A 16 2.72 -21.96 1.17
C LYS A 16 3.21 -20.55 0.77
N ASP A 17 4.25 -20.02 1.41
CA ASP A 17 4.73 -18.65 1.17
C ASP A 17 3.59 -17.63 1.30
N ASN A 18 2.92 -17.67 2.45
CA ASN A 18 1.80 -16.76 2.71
C ASN A 18 2.32 -15.40 3.15
N TYR A 19 1.91 -14.39 2.38
CA TYR A 19 2.15 -12.99 2.68
C TYR A 19 0.91 -12.38 3.34
N CYS A 20 1.08 -11.84 4.54
CA CYS A 20 0.02 -11.25 5.34
C CYS A 20 0.01 -9.73 5.24
N LEU A 21 -1.19 -9.16 5.13
CA LEU A 21 -1.42 -7.72 5.03
C LEU A 21 -2.28 -7.28 6.19
N MET A 22 -1.79 -6.30 6.94
CA MET A 22 -2.33 -5.89 8.22
C MET A 22 -2.36 -4.36 8.31
N PRO A 23 -3.37 -3.70 7.71
CA PRO A 23 -3.59 -2.29 7.96
C PRO A 23 -4.02 -2.07 9.42
N CYS A 24 -3.47 -1.03 10.05
CA CYS A 24 -3.78 -0.63 11.41
C CYS A 24 -4.00 0.89 11.47
N VAL A 25 -4.98 1.33 12.24
CA VAL A 25 -5.32 2.75 12.39
C VAL A 25 -5.18 3.19 13.84
N VAL A 26 -4.63 4.38 14.05
CA VAL A 26 -4.48 4.97 15.39
C VAL A 26 -4.61 6.48 15.35
N GLU A 27 -5.14 7.06 16.42
CA GLU A 27 -5.05 8.50 16.65
C GLU A 27 -3.76 8.84 17.42
N ALA A 28 -2.98 9.79 16.91
CA ALA A 28 -1.74 10.26 17.55
C ALA A 28 -1.47 11.74 17.24
N ALA A 29 -0.58 12.36 18.00
CA ALA A 29 -0.13 13.74 17.79
C ALA A 29 1.03 13.84 16.78
N SER A 30 1.74 12.75 16.52
CA SER A 30 2.82 12.68 15.53
C SER A 30 2.98 11.26 14.96
N ALA A 31 3.68 11.14 13.84
CA ALA A 31 4.06 9.85 13.24
C ALA A 31 4.87 8.97 14.21
N ASP A 32 5.82 9.55 14.96
CA ASP A 32 6.61 8.81 15.97
C ASP A 32 5.71 8.21 17.07
N GLU A 33 4.76 8.98 17.59
CA GLU A 33 3.81 8.48 18.60
C GLU A 33 2.91 7.39 18.01
N ALA A 34 2.49 7.52 16.75
CA ALA A 34 1.72 6.49 16.06
C ALA A 34 2.53 5.17 15.96
N MET A 35 3.81 5.25 15.59
CA MET A 35 4.71 4.10 15.51
C MET A 35 4.89 3.39 16.85
N GLU A 36 5.08 4.14 17.93
CA GLU A 36 5.15 3.58 19.29
C GLU A 36 3.85 2.85 19.68
N LYS A 37 2.70 3.43 19.34
CA LYS A 37 1.38 2.81 19.60
C LYS A 37 1.17 1.54 18.78
N PHE A 38 1.53 1.54 17.50
CA PHE A 38 1.45 0.35 16.65
C PHE A 38 2.34 -0.78 17.21
N ALA A 39 3.60 -0.48 17.52
CA ALA A 39 4.53 -1.45 18.08
C ALA A 39 4.04 -2.04 19.41
N THR A 40 3.55 -1.18 20.30
CA THR A 40 2.96 -1.62 21.58
C THR A 40 1.76 -2.54 21.34
N HIS A 41 0.87 -2.18 20.42
CA HIS A 41 -0.30 -2.97 20.08
C HIS A 41 0.08 -4.36 19.52
N PHE A 42 1.04 -4.44 18.59
CA PHE A 42 1.47 -5.73 18.04
C PHE A 42 2.13 -6.62 19.09
N HIS A 43 2.89 -6.06 20.03
CA HIS A 43 3.39 -6.81 21.17
C HIS A 43 2.28 -7.36 22.08
N GLU A 44 1.23 -6.58 22.33
CA GLU A 44 0.07 -7.04 23.08
C GLU A 44 -0.71 -8.13 22.34
N VAL A 45 -0.90 -7.99 21.03
CA VAL A 45 -1.57 -9.01 20.20
C VAL A 45 -0.76 -10.31 20.24
N ARG A 46 0.56 -10.26 19.98
CA ARG A 46 1.44 -11.43 20.04
C ARG A 46 1.42 -12.14 21.40
N LYS A 47 1.24 -11.39 22.48
CA LYS A 47 1.20 -11.96 23.84
C LYS A 47 -0.12 -12.64 24.16
N ASN A 48 -1.23 -12.14 23.61
CA ASN A 48 -2.58 -12.49 24.05
C ASN A 48 -3.40 -13.24 22.98
N SER A 49 -2.87 -13.38 21.77
CA SER A 49 -3.53 -13.96 20.60
C SER A 49 -2.55 -14.76 19.76
N ASP A 50 -3.07 -15.75 19.03
CA ASP A 50 -2.36 -16.52 18.00
C ASP A 50 -2.34 -15.81 16.63
N LEU A 51 -2.99 -14.65 16.51
CA LEU A 51 -3.10 -13.90 15.25
C LEU A 51 -1.74 -13.55 14.60
N LEU A 52 -0.70 -13.36 15.41
CA LEU A 52 0.66 -13.05 14.94
C LEU A 52 1.62 -14.23 15.17
N ASP A 53 1.09 -15.44 15.36
CA ASP A 53 1.91 -16.65 15.32
C ASP A 53 2.48 -16.81 13.91
N GLY A 54 3.78 -17.05 13.81
CA GLY A 54 4.49 -17.07 12.51
C GLY A 54 5.02 -15.71 12.05
N ALA A 55 4.58 -14.59 12.63
CA ALA A 55 5.15 -13.26 12.33
C ALA A 55 6.50 -13.08 13.02
N HIS A 56 7.61 -13.42 12.35
CA HIS A 56 8.96 -13.17 12.88
C HIS A 56 9.34 -11.69 12.79
N GLU A 57 9.12 -11.09 11.62
CA GLU A 57 9.37 -9.68 11.33
C GLU A 57 8.11 -9.05 10.73
N ILE A 58 7.73 -7.88 11.23
CA ILE A 58 6.62 -7.07 10.70
C ILE A 58 7.23 -5.84 10.05
N TYR A 59 6.92 -5.63 8.78
CA TYR A 59 7.38 -4.52 7.97
C TYR A 59 6.29 -3.45 7.89
N LEU A 60 6.70 -2.18 7.89
CA LEU A 60 5.82 -1.06 7.56
C LEU A 60 6.00 -0.76 6.07
N ASP A 61 4.96 -1.01 5.27
CA ASP A 61 4.97 -0.75 3.83
C ASP A 61 4.73 0.73 3.53
N SER A 62 3.77 1.34 4.24
CA SER A 62 3.45 2.78 4.09
C SER A 62 2.73 3.31 5.32
N LEU A 63 2.89 4.61 5.58
CA LEU A 63 2.14 5.34 6.60
C LEU A 63 1.40 6.51 5.97
N ALA A 64 0.08 6.55 6.14
CA ALA A 64 -0.76 7.69 5.73
C ALA A 64 -1.21 8.47 6.97
N GLU A 65 -1.10 9.79 6.91
CA GLU A 65 -1.61 10.73 7.90
C GLU A 65 -2.85 11.44 7.36
N LEU A 66 -3.93 11.47 8.16
CA LEU A 66 -5.13 12.25 7.91
C LEU A 66 -5.30 13.27 9.05
N GLU A 67 -5.57 14.53 8.71
CA GLU A 67 -5.78 15.57 9.71
C GLU A 67 -6.95 15.24 10.66
N ALA A 68 -8.02 14.67 10.10
CA ALA A 68 -9.24 14.28 10.80
C ALA A 68 -9.93 13.10 10.09
N ALA A 69 -11.01 12.60 10.67
CA ALA A 69 -11.87 11.63 10.00
C ALA A 69 -12.44 12.26 8.71
N PRO A 70 -12.24 11.62 7.54
CA PRO A 70 -12.62 12.22 6.27
C PRO A 70 -14.15 12.22 6.10
N THR A 71 -14.69 13.30 5.53
CA THR A 71 -16.12 13.39 5.19
C THR A 71 -16.45 12.76 3.85
N GLU A 72 -15.44 12.54 3.01
CA GLU A 72 -15.51 11.84 1.73
C GLU A 72 -14.63 10.57 1.79
N PRO A 73 -14.94 9.50 1.04
CA PRO A 73 -14.12 8.29 1.06
C PRO A 73 -12.69 8.56 0.56
N VAL A 74 -11.69 8.03 1.26
CA VAL A 74 -10.27 8.13 0.89
C VAL A 74 -9.67 6.73 0.78
N ILE A 75 -9.02 6.44 -0.35
CA ILE A 75 -8.24 5.22 -0.53
C ILE A 75 -6.90 5.43 0.16
N CYS A 76 -6.66 4.73 1.28
CA CYS A 76 -5.42 4.84 2.07
C CYS A 76 -4.35 3.79 1.70
N GLN A 77 -4.73 2.81 0.88
CA GLN A 77 -3.84 1.82 0.30
C GLN A 77 -4.50 1.21 -0.93
N TRP A 78 -3.76 1.12 -2.03
CA TRP A 78 -4.14 0.30 -3.16
C TRP A 78 -3.11 -0.81 -3.32
N GLN A 79 -3.58 -2.05 -3.37
CA GLN A 79 -2.71 -3.22 -3.52
C GLN A 79 -3.29 -4.22 -4.50
N LYS A 80 -2.46 -4.60 -5.48
CA LYS A 80 -2.79 -5.64 -6.45
C LYS A 80 -1.87 -6.83 -6.24
N ILE A 81 -2.46 -7.96 -5.86
CA ILE A 81 -1.75 -9.24 -5.71
C ILE A 81 -1.97 -10.07 -6.97
N VAL A 82 -0.89 -10.46 -7.63
CA VAL A 82 -0.90 -11.28 -8.84
C VAL A 82 -0.21 -12.62 -8.53
N PRO A 83 -0.88 -13.76 -8.75
CA PRO A 83 -0.22 -15.06 -8.69
C PRO A 83 0.84 -15.16 -9.79
N ALA A 84 2.10 -15.38 -9.42
CA ALA A 84 3.19 -15.67 -10.33
C ALA A 84 3.53 -17.17 -10.30
N MET A 85 4.28 -17.65 -11.30
CA MET A 85 4.68 -19.07 -11.41
C MET A 85 5.49 -19.56 -10.19
N ASP A 86 6.22 -18.66 -9.52
CA ASP A 86 7.10 -18.95 -8.39
C ASP A 86 6.69 -18.27 -7.07
N GLY A 87 5.44 -17.78 -6.95
CA GLY A 87 4.95 -17.16 -5.70
C GLY A 87 3.94 -16.02 -5.89
N LEU A 88 3.71 -15.23 -4.84
CA LEU A 88 2.86 -14.04 -4.90
C LEU A 88 3.71 -12.80 -5.27
N CYS A 89 3.26 -12.04 -6.26
CA CYS A 89 3.80 -10.72 -6.56
C CYS A 89 2.78 -9.66 -6.12
N SER A 90 3.25 -8.64 -5.40
CA SER A 90 2.41 -7.54 -4.93
C SER A 90 2.97 -6.21 -5.38
N VAL A 91 2.09 -5.34 -5.88
CA VAL A 91 2.37 -3.91 -6.07
C VAL A 91 1.50 -3.13 -5.09
N THR A 92 2.14 -2.33 -4.24
CA THR A 92 1.49 -1.49 -3.23
C THR A 92 1.74 -0.02 -3.53
N SER A 93 0.69 0.80 -3.47
CA SER A 93 0.80 2.26 -3.52
C SER A 93 0.01 2.87 -2.38
N ALA A 94 0.62 3.85 -1.68
CA ALA A 94 0.03 4.50 -0.52
C ALA A 94 -1.20 5.33 -0.91
N LEU A 95 -1.16 6.03 -2.06
CA LEU A 95 -2.26 6.86 -2.54
C LEU A 95 -2.25 6.88 -4.09
N PRO A 96 -3.32 6.42 -4.78
CA PRO A 96 -3.33 6.35 -6.24
C PRO A 96 -3.55 7.71 -6.92
N VAL A 97 -4.14 8.69 -6.22
CA VAL A 97 -4.48 10.01 -6.74
C VAL A 97 -4.51 10.99 -5.57
N VAL A 98 -3.39 11.66 -5.27
CA VAL A 98 -3.40 12.86 -4.43
C VAL A 98 -3.03 14.00 -5.34
N ASP A 99 -3.90 15.00 -5.43
CA ASP A 99 -3.52 16.27 -6.03
C ASP A 99 -2.37 16.85 -5.20
N GLU A 100 -1.28 17.27 -5.83
CA GLU A 100 -0.11 17.81 -5.11
C GLU A 100 -0.48 19.06 -4.27
N GLU A 101 -1.61 19.69 -4.57
CA GLU A 101 -2.18 20.84 -3.83
C GLU A 101 -3.08 20.42 -2.65
N SER A 102 -3.30 19.13 -2.39
CA SER A 102 -4.21 18.65 -1.34
C SER A 102 -3.51 18.55 0.03
N ASP A 103 -3.71 19.56 0.88
CA ASP A 103 -3.24 19.60 2.28
C ASP A 103 -3.93 18.59 3.23
N PHE A 104 -4.87 17.77 2.74
CA PHE A 104 -5.72 16.93 3.61
C PHE A 104 -5.03 15.65 4.12
N ALA A 105 -4.08 15.11 3.34
CA ALA A 105 -3.45 13.83 3.65
C ALA A 105 -1.99 13.80 3.19
N ASN A 106 -1.13 13.21 4.01
CA ASN A 106 0.28 13.01 3.69
C ASN A 106 0.60 11.51 3.67
N ALA A 107 1.38 11.07 2.68
CA ALA A 107 1.96 9.73 2.66
C ALA A 107 3.46 9.81 2.91
N TYR A 108 3.96 8.94 3.77
CA TYR A 108 5.39 8.81 4.05
C TYR A 108 5.93 7.55 3.38
N ALA A 109 7.04 7.72 2.67
CA ALA A 109 7.86 6.62 2.16
C ALA A 109 9.24 6.68 2.84
N TRP A 110 9.93 5.54 2.88
CA TRP A 110 11.34 5.55 3.21
C TRP A 110 12.08 6.37 2.15
N GLY A 111 12.87 7.35 2.59
CA GLY A 111 13.70 8.12 1.67
C GLY A 111 14.70 7.18 1.01
N ASP A 112 14.61 7.01 -0.31
CA ASP A 112 15.80 6.66 -1.05
C ASP A 112 16.75 7.84 -0.90
N ASP A 113 17.92 7.60 -0.32
CA ASP A 113 19.07 8.48 -0.52
C ASP A 113 19.38 8.42 -2.02
N GLU A 114 18.65 9.19 -2.84
CA GLU A 114 18.94 9.35 -4.26
C GLU A 114 20.21 10.20 -4.39
N ASP A 115 21.31 9.55 -4.78
CA ASP A 115 22.39 10.23 -5.49
C ASP A 115 21.79 11.02 -6.66
N GLU A 116 22.17 12.29 -6.69
CA GLU A 116 21.72 13.38 -7.55
C GLU A 116 21.48 13.03 -9.03
N HIS A 117 20.34 13.53 -9.53
CA HIS A 117 19.97 13.83 -10.91
C HIS A 117 21.03 13.67 -12.03
N ASP A 118 20.64 12.97 -13.11
CA ASP A 118 20.95 13.43 -14.46
C ASP A 118 19.75 13.19 -15.40
N HIS A 119 19.01 14.28 -15.67
CA HIS A 119 18.13 14.36 -16.82
C HIS A 119 18.99 14.55 -18.08
N GLU A 120 19.41 13.45 -18.71
CA GLU A 120 19.83 13.46 -20.11
C GLU A 120 18.86 12.65 -20.97
N HIS A 121 18.10 13.41 -21.75
CA HIS A 121 17.21 13.01 -22.82
C HIS A 121 18.01 12.42 -23.99
N ASP A 122 17.76 11.17 -24.40
CA ASP A 122 17.70 10.72 -25.81
C ASP A 122 17.66 9.19 -25.98
N GLY A 123 16.69 8.70 -26.78
CA GLY A 123 16.87 7.50 -27.62
C GLY A 123 15.79 6.41 -27.54
N ASP A 124 14.98 6.30 -28.61
CA ASP A 124 14.09 5.20 -29.01
C ASP A 124 12.81 4.93 -28.18
N HIS A 125 11.79 5.75 -28.48
CA HIS A 125 10.39 5.34 -28.39
C HIS A 125 10.09 4.37 -29.54
N ASP A 126 10.01 3.07 -29.27
CA ASP A 126 9.31 2.14 -30.15
C ASP A 126 7.80 2.45 -30.05
N ASP A 127 7.26 3.03 -31.11
CA ASP A 127 5.84 3.24 -31.37
C ASP A 127 5.10 1.89 -31.33
N VAL A 128 4.48 1.56 -30.20
CA VAL A 128 3.37 0.60 -30.19
C VAL A 128 2.14 1.30 -30.73
N SER A 129 1.91 1.15 -32.03
CA SER A 129 0.72 1.61 -32.72
C SER A 129 -0.54 1.03 -32.07
N PHE A 130 -1.43 1.91 -31.61
CA PHE A 130 -2.76 1.62 -31.04
C PHE A 130 -3.77 1.01 -32.05
N GLU A 131 -3.31 0.49 -33.19
CA GLU A 131 -4.19 0.07 -34.31
C GLU A 131 -4.54 -1.42 -34.32
N ASP A 132 -4.14 -2.22 -33.31
CA ASP A 132 -4.43 -3.66 -33.23
C ASP A 132 -5.26 -4.09 -31.99
N ILE A 133 -5.97 -3.15 -31.35
CA ILE A 133 -7.01 -3.50 -30.38
C ILE A 133 -8.35 -3.49 -31.11
N ASP A 134 -8.89 -4.67 -31.43
CA ASP A 134 -10.25 -4.82 -31.94
C ASP A 134 -11.23 -4.19 -30.94
N GLU A 135 -11.84 -3.05 -31.31
CA GLU A 135 -12.81 -2.30 -30.50
C GLU A 135 -14.09 -3.11 -30.16
N ASP A 136 -14.30 -4.26 -30.82
CA ASP A 136 -15.47 -5.12 -30.65
C ASP A 136 -15.37 -6.12 -29.47
N ASP A 137 -14.20 -6.26 -28.81
CA ASP A 137 -14.05 -7.07 -27.57
C ASP A 137 -14.17 -6.23 -26.28
N LEU A 138 -14.45 -4.93 -26.38
CA LEU A 138 -14.55 -4.00 -25.25
C LEU A 138 -15.98 -3.72 -24.77
N VAL A 139 -16.98 -4.48 -25.22
CA VAL A 139 -18.38 -4.25 -24.84
C VAL A 139 -19.11 -5.55 -24.49
N GLU A 140 -18.90 -6.04 -23.26
CA GLU A 140 -19.95 -6.66 -22.42
C GLU A 140 -19.45 -6.91 -20.98
N SER A 141 -19.35 -5.85 -20.17
CA SER A 141 -19.44 -5.99 -18.72
C SER A 141 -20.13 -4.76 -18.14
N ASP A 142 -21.31 -4.96 -17.55
CA ASP A 142 -22.03 -3.92 -16.82
C ASP A 142 -21.14 -3.21 -15.77
N PRO A 143 -21.32 -1.90 -15.51
CA PRO A 143 -20.55 -1.19 -14.50
C PRO A 143 -20.83 -1.71 -13.08
N PHE A 144 -19.74 -1.89 -12.32
CA PHE A 144 -19.60 -2.71 -11.10
C PHE A 144 -20.31 -2.21 -9.82
N LEU A 145 -20.76 -0.96 -9.72
CA LEU A 145 -21.36 -0.46 -8.48
C LEU A 145 -22.84 -0.12 -8.64
N LEU A 146 -23.68 -1.01 -8.13
CA LEU A 146 -25.09 -0.75 -7.82
C LEU A 146 -25.21 -0.58 -6.30
N PHE A 147 -25.64 0.60 -5.84
CA PHE A 147 -25.99 0.84 -4.43
C PHE A 147 -27.40 0.34 -4.11
#